data_AF-A0AAW0TSU0-F1
#
_entry.id   AF-A0AAW0TSU0-F1
#
_cell.length_a   1.000
_cell.length_b   1.000
_cell.length_c   1.000
_cell.angle_alpha   90.00
_cell.angle_beta   90.00
_cell.angle_gamma   90.00
#
_symmetry.space_group_name_H-M   'P 1'
#
loop_
_entity.id
_entity.type
_entity.pdbx_description
1 polymer ?
#
loop_
_entity_poly.entity_id
_entity_poly.type
_entity_poly.pdbx_seq_one_letter_code
_entity_poly.pdbx_strand_id
1 'polypeptide(L)'
;MKRFVVAGLTKAHLETFTTSSKGRKSEHIVGIVKNNHGNFEVFTNLLYKNDRLVRVFTWGQRTQSGSITASTSDNRNLAMVQGVFTSSDNFNLFSDKTKDLEGATLNVVTFLFPPVVMYRRAANGSVVDRYGGNIRLAQAVAGMYNFSIRFIEPPPGELWGELTSNGTWNGMVGLFAREEGDIGVANLFITALGGRRKFQEYTFPYGQESTCFLIRRGAGLPRWQSLALPFAQDTWLAVLLVALLVGPVLYVLSQPQVTSGEKLAGRSFAFSTLYTFAVHLRNSRPLLPLRTSLQVFVAFLWVYVIIVTEAYSANLTAFLTVERVPEGINTLKELYQSSFTVYAQGPFFGNNLAAAKNEHARIVSKPYNYS
;
A
#
# COMPACT_ATOMS: atom_id res chain seq x y z
N MET A 1 -27.55 9.96 5.09
CA MET A 1 -28.28 10.87 6.01
C MET A 1 -29.61 10.22 6.41
N LYS A 2 -29.86 10.04 7.71
CA LYS A 2 -31.23 9.78 8.19
C LYS A 2 -31.89 11.15 8.42
N ARG A 3 -33.07 11.36 7.85
CA ARG A 3 -33.87 12.58 8.04
C ARG A 3 -34.94 12.26 9.07
N PHE A 4 -35.05 13.07 10.11
CA PHE A 4 -36.06 12.91 11.14
C PHE A 4 -37.00 14.12 11.10
N VAL A 5 -38.29 13.85 10.99
CA VAL A 5 -39.35 14.84 11.13
C VAL A 5 -39.98 14.63 12.49
N VAL A 6 -39.93 15.64 13.36
CA VAL A 6 -40.50 15.58 14.70
C VAL A 6 -41.67 16.55 14.75
N ALA A 7 -42.90 16.02 14.77
CA ALA A 7 -44.13 16.80 14.79
C ALA A 7 -44.73 16.87 16.20
N GLY A 8 -45.26 18.03 16.58
CA GLY A 8 -46.11 18.16 17.78
C GLY A 8 -45.39 18.55 19.08
N LEU A 9 -44.12 18.98 19.00
CA LEU A 9 -43.40 19.50 20.17
C LEU A 9 -43.67 21.00 20.37
N THR A 10 -43.62 21.47 21.61
CA THR A 10 -43.57 22.90 21.92
C THR A 10 -42.16 23.45 21.71
N LYS A 11 -42.03 24.76 21.50
CA LYS A 11 -40.73 25.45 21.31
C LYS A 11 -39.68 25.08 22.37
N ALA A 12 -40.08 25.01 23.65
CA ALA A 12 -39.20 24.63 24.75
C ALA A 12 -38.67 23.18 24.66
N HIS A 13 -39.50 22.25 24.17
CA HIS A 13 -39.08 20.86 23.95
C HIS A 13 -38.09 20.73 22.79
N LEU A 14 -38.26 21.53 21.72
CA LEU A 14 -37.32 21.63 20.61
C LEU A 14 -35.96 22.21 21.06
N GLU A 15 -35.98 23.26 21.87
CA GLU A 15 -34.76 23.85 22.45
C GLU A 15 -34.02 22.84 23.34
N THR A 16 -34.76 22.08 24.16
CA THR A 16 -34.20 21.00 24.99
C THR A 16 -33.61 19.86 24.14
N PHE A 17 -34.23 19.56 23.01
CA PHE A 17 -33.75 18.53 22.08
C PHE A 17 -32.45 18.97 21.39
N THR A 18 -32.35 20.24 20.98
CA THR A 18 -31.12 20.80 20.37
C THR A 18 -29.97 20.98 21.34
N THR A 19 -30.25 21.12 22.64
CA THR A 19 -29.22 21.22 23.69
C THR A 19 -28.79 19.85 24.22
N SER A 20 -29.50 18.77 23.86
CA SER A 20 -29.15 17.42 24.25
C SER A 20 -27.90 16.91 23.52
N SER A 21 -26.91 16.43 24.27
CA SER A 21 -25.72 15.76 23.74
C SER A 21 -26.00 14.40 23.09
N LYS A 22 -27.26 13.92 23.13
CA LYS A 22 -27.68 12.64 22.54
C LYS A 22 -27.98 12.72 21.04
N GLY A 23 -28.18 13.91 20.48
CA GLY A 23 -28.36 14.11 19.04
C GLY A 23 -27.02 13.96 18.31
N ARG A 24 -26.90 12.99 17.40
CA ARG A 24 -25.66 12.81 16.62
C ARG A 24 -25.49 13.99 15.64
N LYS A 25 -24.24 14.47 15.54
CA LYS A 25 -23.77 15.67 14.80
C LYS A 25 -24.04 15.71 13.26
N SER A 26 -24.82 14.79 12.70
CA SER A 26 -25.13 14.69 11.26
C SER A 26 -26.63 14.82 10.93
N GLU A 27 -27.44 15.17 11.92
CA GLU A 27 -28.90 15.06 11.82
C GLU A 27 -29.52 16.44 11.56
N HIS A 28 -30.11 16.59 10.37
CA HIS A 28 -31.01 17.71 10.09
C HIS A 28 -32.30 17.46 10.85
N ILE A 29 -32.63 18.34 11.81
CA ILE A 29 -33.85 18.27 12.60
C ILE A 29 -34.83 19.31 12.06
N VAL A 30 -36.03 18.85 11.71
CA VAL A 30 -37.18 19.69 11.37
C VAL A 30 -38.24 19.51 12.46
N GLY A 31 -38.50 20.58 13.19
CA GLY A 31 -39.59 20.68 14.17
C GLY A 31 -40.77 21.44 13.59
N ILE A 32 -42.00 20.98 13.83
CA ILE A 32 -43.21 21.73 13.49
C ILE A 32 -43.97 22.01 14.79
N VAL A 33 -44.07 23.30 15.15
CA VAL A 33 -44.75 23.78 16.36
C VAL A 33 -46.03 24.48 15.97
N LYS A 34 -47.16 24.14 16.60
CA LYS A 34 -48.41 24.87 16.41
C LYS A 34 -48.45 26.06 17.39
N ASN A 35 -48.51 27.27 16.87
CA ASN A 35 -48.66 28.48 17.68
C ASN A 35 -50.09 28.54 18.28
N ASN A 36 -50.26 29.28 19.37
CA ASN A 36 -51.51 29.51 20.10
C ASN A 36 -52.63 30.09 19.23
N HIS A 37 -52.31 30.59 18.04
CA HIS A 37 -53.26 31.15 17.07
C HIS A 37 -53.66 30.16 15.95
N GLY A 38 -53.27 28.88 16.07
CA GLY A 38 -53.62 27.82 15.13
C GLY A 38 -52.68 27.64 13.95
N ASN A 39 -51.72 28.55 13.76
CA ASN A 39 -50.73 28.50 12.69
C ASN A 39 -49.59 27.51 13.01
N PHE A 40 -49.04 26.86 11.99
CA PHE A 40 -47.88 25.99 12.11
C PHE A 40 -46.59 26.78 11.82
N GLU A 41 -45.64 26.69 12.73
CA GLU A 41 -44.30 27.26 12.62
C GLU A 41 -43.30 26.13 12.42
N VAL A 42 -42.45 26.23 11.39
CA VAL A 42 -41.43 25.23 11.07
C VAL A 42 -40.07 25.71 11.59
N PHE A 43 -39.43 24.87 12.38
CA PHE A 43 -38.15 25.06 13.05
C PHE A 43 -37.13 24.17 12.34
N THR A 44 -36.07 24.74 11.75
CA THR A 44 -34.98 23.95 11.17
C THR A 44 -33.66 24.32 11.81
N ASN A 45 -32.83 23.32 12.11
CA ASN A 45 -31.47 23.53 12.57
C ASN A 45 -30.48 22.90 11.59
N LEU A 46 -29.55 23.71 11.07
CA LEU A 46 -28.34 23.25 10.38
C LEU A 46 -27.22 23.24 11.42
N LEU A 47 -27.03 22.07 12.04
CA LEU A 47 -26.16 21.92 13.19
C LEU A 47 -24.73 21.61 12.72
N TYR A 48 -23.91 22.64 12.55
CA TYR A 48 -22.45 22.54 12.63
C TYR A 48 -22.02 23.25 13.92
N LYS A 49 -21.26 22.54 14.76
CA LYS A 49 -20.60 23.15 15.93
C LYS A 49 -19.10 23.01 15.70
N ASN A 50 -18.40 24.15 15.64
CA ASN A 50 -17.17 24.40 16.40
C ASN A 50 -17.00 25.93 16.56
N ASP A 51 -16.15 26.39 17.49
CA ASP A 51 -16.01 27.78 17.98
C ASP A 51 -15.70 28.89 16.93
N ARG A 52 -15.69 28.54 15.64
CA ARG A 52 -15.52 29.45 14.50
C ARG A 52 -16.69 29.51 13.53
N LEU A 53 -17.72 28.67 13.70
CA LEU A 53 -18.95 28.73 12.91
C LEU A 53 -20.13 29.08 13.83
N VAL A 54 -20.70 30.24 13.58
CA VAL A 54 -21.81 30.77 14.37
C VAL A 54 -23.09 30.04 13.98
N ARG A 55 -23.90 29.76 15.00
CA ARG A 55 -25.26 29.22 14.91
C ARG A 55 -26.01 29.83 13.72
N VAL A 56 -26.26 29.03 12.68
CA VAL A 56 -27.19 29.42 11.63
C VAL A 56 -28.59 29.09 12.15
N PHE A 57 -29.16 30.03 12.90
CA PHE A 57 -30.60 30.05 13.12
C PHE A 57 -31.23 30.60 11.85
N THR A 58 -31.71 29.71 10.98
CA THR A 58 -32.60 30.10 9.87
C THR A 58 -33.96 30.40 10.46
N TRP A 59 -34.20 31.64 10.84
CA TRP A 59 -35.56 32.15 10.94
C TRP A 59 -35.74 33.24 9.87
N GLY A 60 -36.92 33.72 9.50
CA GLY A 60 -36.93 34.91 8.64
C GLY A 60 -38.22 35.69 8.38
N GLN A 61 -38.12 37.02 8.43
CA GLN A 61 -39.08 37.99 7.87
C GLN A 61 -38.32 38.99 6.99
N ARG A 62 -38.90 39.28 5.82
CA ARG A 62 -38.60 40.46 5.02
C ARG A 62 -39.89 41.28 4.96
N THR A 63 -39.92 42.46 5.56
CA THR A 63 -40.93 43.48 5.24
C THR A 63 -40.41 44.33 4.09
N GLN A 64 -41.29 44.65 3.15
CA GLN A 64 -40.97 45.42 1.95
C GLN A 64 -40.34 46.78 2.32
N SER A 65 -39.30 47.17 1.57
CA SER A 65 -38.60 48.45 1.66
C SER A 65 -37.77 48.69 2.94
N GLY A 66 -36.44 48.62 2.82
CA GLY A 66 -35.50 49.25 3.75
C GLY A 66 -34.54 48.28 4.46
N SER A 67 -33.24 48.58 4.33
CA SER A 67 -32.12 48.29 5.24
C SER A 67 -32.23 47.14 6.27
N ILE A 68 -31.23 46.23 6.24
CA ILE A 68 -30.92 45.30 7.32
C ILE A 68 -30.40 46.08 8.53
N THR A 69 -31.22 46.32 9.55
CA THR A 69 -30.70 46.70 10.87
C THR A 69 -30.40 45.43 11.64
N ALA A 70 -29.14 44.98 11.57
CA ALA A 70 -28.61 43.99 12.49
C ALA A 70 -28.46 44.66 13.87
N SER A 71 -29.22 44.22 14.88
CA SER A 71 -28.89 44.56 16.27
C SER A 71 -27.70 43.70 16.69
N THR A 72 -26.50 44.21 16.44
CA THR A 72 -25.23 43.65 16.92
C THR A 72 -25.11 43.81 18.43
N SER A 73 -25.11 42.70 19.17
CA SER A 73 -24.36 42.61 20.44
C SER A 73 -23.09 41.77 20.32
N ASP A 74 -22.77 41.24 19.14
CA ASP A 74 -21.52 40.55 18.85
C ASP A 74 -21.00 40.99 17.49
N ASN A 75 -19.70 41.31 17.42
CA ASN A 75 -18.95 41.84 16.27
C ASN A 75 -18.83 40.86 15.07
N ARG A 76 -19.84 40.02 14.83
CA ARG A 76 -19.90 39.09 13.70
C ARG A 76 -21.26 39.27 13.03
N ASN A 77 -21.28 39.97 11.89
CA ASN A 77 -22.44 40.27 11.05
C ASN A 77 -23.26 39.02 10.67
N LEU A 78 -24.09 38.54 11.59
CA LEU A 78 -24.95 37.39 11.40
C LEU A 78 -26.33 37.76 11.90
N ALA A 79 -27.20 38.09 10.95
CA ALA A 79 -28.57 38.44 11.23
C ALA A 79 -29.33 37.20 11.71
N MET A 80 -29.88 37.25 12.92
CA MET A 80 -31.01 36.40 13.29
C MET A 80 -32.22 36.91 12.51
N VAL A 81 -32.49 36.30 11.38
CA VAL A 81 -33.71 36.57 10.62
C VAL A 81 -34.81 35.80 11.38
N GLN A 82 -36.04 36.30 11.68
CA GLN A 82 -37.14 35.60 12.40
C GLN A 82 -38.46 35.65 11.62
N GLY A 83 -39.20 34.56 11.38
CA GLY A 83 -40.55 34.72 10.79
C GLY A 83 -41.32 33.49 10.32
N VAL A 84 -42.48 33.80 9.72
CA VAL A 84 -43.58 32.89 9.40
C VAL A 84 -43.48 32.47 7.92
N PHE A 85 -43.25 31.18 7.68
CA PHE A 85 -43.19 30.62 6.33
C PHE A 85 -44.61 30.46 5.77
N THR A 86 -45.01 31.36 4.87
CA THR A 86 -46.24 31.18 4.10
C THR A 86 -45.92 30.42 2.81
N SER A 87 -46.80 29.48 2.43
CA SER A 87 -46.66 28.60 1.25
C SER A 87 -46.55 29.35 -0.10
N SER A 88 -46.68 30.68 -0.09
CA SER A 88 -46.62 31.54 -1.27
C SER A 88 -45.21 31.95 -1.68
N ASP A 89 -44.21 31.83 -0.80
CA ASP A 89 -42.83 32.18 -1.13
C ASP A 89 -42.08 30.92 -1.59
N ASN A 90 -41.54 30.95 -2.81
CA ASN A 90 -40.64 29.93 -3.39
C ASN A 90 -39.28 29.86 -2.67
N PHE A 91 -39.26 29.89 -1.34
CA PHE A 91 -38.05 29.86 -0.53
C PHE A 91 -37.65 28.41 -0.25
N ASN A 92 -36.57 27.96 -0.88
CA ASN A 92 -36.02 26.64 -0.61
C ASN A 92 -35.20 26.66 0.69
N LEU A 93 -35.82 26.27 1.82
CA LEU A 93 -35.14 26.15 3.13
C LEU A 93 -33.92 25.21 3.10
N PHE A 94 -33.91 24.25 2.17
CA PHE A 94 -32.83 23.29 1.98
C PHE A 94 -32.24 23.44 0.59
N SER A 95 -31.79 24.66 0.25
CA SER A 95 -30.97 24.85 -0.94
C SER A 95 -29.76 23.92 -0.89
N ASP A 96 -29.39 23.39 -2.05
CA ASP A 96 -28.26 22.49 -2.16
C ASP A 96 -26.95 23.27 -1.99
N LYS A 97 -26.46 23.31 -0.75
CA LYS A 97 -25.19 23.96 -0.37
C LYS A 97 -23.96 23.12 -0.70
N THR A 98 -24.15 21.97 -1.34
CA THR A 98 -23.02 21.09 -1.73
C THR A 98 -22.54 21.36 -3.15
N LYS A 99 -23.26 22.17 -3.93
CA LYS A 99 -22.87 22.50 -5.32
C LYS A 99 -21.81 23.57 -5.41
N ASP A 100 -21.84 24.56 -4.51
CA ASP A 100 -20.93 25.69 -4.49
C ASP A 100 -20.73 26.11 -3.02
N LEU A 101 -19.47 26.26 -2.60
CA LEU A 101 -19.07 26.69 -1.27
C LEU A 101 -18.73 28.18 -1.20
N GLU A 102 -19.00 28.94 -2.27
CA GLU A 102 -18.97 30.42 -2.33
C GLU A 102 -17.63 31.02 -1.85
N GLY A 103 -16.52 30.35 -2.10
CA GLY A 103 -15.18 30.79 -1.72
C GLY A 103 -14.83 30.57 -0.24
N ALA A 104 -15.61 29.80 0.51
CA ALA A 104 -15.31 29.48 1.91
C ALA A 104 -13.89 28.93 2.09
N THR A 105 -13.21 29.29 3.19
CA THR A 105 -11.85 28.79 3.47
C THR A 105 -11.92 27.55 4.35
N LEU A 106 -11.49 26.40 3.82
CA LEU A 106 -11.45 25.13 4.54
C LEU A 106 -10.03 24.75 4.98
N ASN A 107 -9.92 24.24 6.19
CA ASN A 107 -8.67 23.80 6.80
C ASN A 107 -8.37 22.36 6.36
N VAL A 108 -7.41 22.21 5.44
CA VAL A 108 -6.98 20.91 4.94
C VAL A 108 -5.79 20.44 5.75
N VAL A 109 -5.98 19.37 6.52
CA VAL A 109 -4.91 18.75 7.30
C VAL A 109 -4.08 17.83 6.40
N THR A 110 -2.78 18.05 6.35
CA THR A 110 -1.83 17.25 5.58
C THR A 110 -0.45 17.27 6.23
N PHE A 111 0.45 16.39 5.81
CA PHE A 111 1.84 16.36 6.27
C PHE A 111 2.76 15.77 5.21
N LEU A 112 4.07 15.97 5.38
CA LEU A 112 5.10 15.49 4.45
C LEU A 112 5.10 13.96 4.41
N PHE A 113 4.75 13.40 3.26
CA PHE A 113 4.79 11.96 3.02
C PHE A 113 5.09 11.69 1.54
N PRO A 114 6.37 11.66 1.13
CA PRO A 114 6.76 11.44 -0.24
C PRO A 114 6.35 10.03 -0.73
N PRO A 115 5.93 9.87 -1.99
CA PRO A 115 5.78 10.89 -3.04
C PRO A 115 4.40 11.58 -3.05
N VAL A 116 3.54 11.28 -2.08
CA VAL A 116 2.13 11.66 -2.09
C VAL A 116 1.91 13.13 -1.73
N VAL A 117 2.68 13.62 -0.76
CA VAL A 117 2.75 15.02 -0.34
C VAL A 117 4.21 15.40 -0.16
N MET A 118 4.66 16.41 -0.89
CA MET A 118 6.02 16.91 -0.92
C MET A 118 6.02 18.43 -0.77
N TYR A 119 7.09 18.95 -0.16
CA TYR A 119 7.25 20.37 0.10
C TYR A 119 8.36 20.94 -0.77
N ARG A 120 8.09 22.10 -1.37
CA ARG A 120 9.13 22.98 -1.87
C ARG A 120 9.46 23.97 -0.76
N ARG A 121 10.67 23.89 -0.23
CA ARG A 121 11.15 24.76 0.85
C ARG A 121 12.01 25.90 0.30
N ALA A 122 11.89 27.09 0.89
CA ALA A 122 12.81 28.21 0.63
C ALA A 122 14.14 28.00 1.36
N ALA A 123 15.14 28.84 1.06
CA ALA A 123 16.46 28.81 1.70
C ALA A 123 16.41 29.00 3.23
N ASN A 124 15.36 29.64 3.75
CA ASN A 124 15.09 29.82 5.18
C ASN A 124 14.37 28.62 5.83
N GLY A 125 14.10 27.55 5.08
CA GLY A 125 13.42 26.34 5.54
C GLY A 125 11.88 26.41 5.59
N SER A 126 11.26 27.56 5.26
CA SER A 126 9.80 27.70 5.22
C SER A 126 9.21 26.97 4.01
N VAL A 127 7.99 26.44 4.17
CA VAL A 127 7.26 25.78 3.08
C VAL A 127 6.72 26.86 2.14
N VAL A 128 7.28 26.94 0.94
CA VAL A 128 6.86 27.87 -0.12
C VAL A 128 5.66 27.31 -0.87
N ASP A 129 5.73 26.02 -1.18
CA ASP A 129 4.71 25.35 -1.98
C ASP A 129 4.58 23.88 -1.58
N ARG A 130 3.38 23.32 -1.75
CA ARG A 130 3.07 21.91 -1.51
C ARG A 130 2.64 21.28 -2.82
N TYR A 131 3.24 20.14 -3.16
CA TYR A 131 2.94 19.43 -4.40
C TYR A 131 2.89 17.92 -4.15
N GLY A 132 2.27 17.17 -5.07
CA GLY A 132 2.07 15.73 -4.94
C GLY A 132 0.67 15.33 -5.40
N GLY A 133 0.43 14.03 -5.52
CA GLY A 133 -0.85 13.50 -5.99
C GLY A 133 -2.02 13.96 -5.13
N ASN A 134 -1.84 13.90 -3.81
CA ASN A 134 -2.89 14.26 -2.86
C ASN A 134 -3.14 15.77 -2.78
N ILE A 135 -2.11 16.60 -2.95
CA ILE A 135 -2.29 18.06 -3.00
C ILE A 135 -3.06 18.47 -4.26
N ARG A 136 -2.75 17.88 -5.41
CA ARG A 136 -3.50 18.11 -6.65
C ARG A 136 -4.96 17.66 -6.54
N LEU A 137 -5.21 16.54 -5.87
CA LEU A 137 -6.57 16.08 -5.58
C LEU A 137 -7.33 17.10 -4.74
N ALA A 138 -6.72 17.61 -3.65
CA ALA A 138 -7.35 18.65 -2.82
C ALA A 138 -7.66 19.91 -3.63
N GLN A 139 -6.72 20.38 -4.47
CA GLN A 139 -6.91 21.54 -5.34
C GLN A 139 -8.00 21.33 -6.40
N ALA A 140 -8.11 20.13 -6.98
CA ALA A 140 -9.17 19.80 -7.93
C ALA A 140 -10.55 19.83 -7.26
N VAL A 141 -10.68 19.27 -6.05
CA VAL A 141 -11.91 19.31 -5.25
C VAL A 141 -12.25 20.76 -4.88
N ALA A 142 -11.25 21.57 -4.53
CA ALA A 142 -11.42 23.00 -4.31
C ALA A 142 -11.92 23.76 -5.54
N GLY A 143 -11.43 23.43 -6.73
CA GLY A 143 -11.92 24.01 -7.98
C GLY A 143 -13.34 23.57 -8.35
N MET A 144 -13.73 22.33 -8.06
CA MET A 144 -15.07 21.82 -8.36
C MET A 144 -16.15 22.43 -7.46
N TYR A 145 -15.84 22.62 -6.18
CA TYR A 145 -16.79 23.14 -5.19
C TYR A 145 -16.55 24.60 -4.82
N ASN A 146 -15.62 25.27 -5.51
CA ASN A 146 -15.31 26.70 -5.35
C ASN A 146 -15.04 27.10 -3.88
N PHE A 147 -14.04 26.47 -3.25
CA PHE A 147 -13.57 26.83 -1.90
C PHE A 147 -12.06 27.09 -1.88
N SER A 148 -11.61 27.88 -0.90
CA SER A 148 -10.19 28.18 -0.68
C SER A 148 -9.56 27.19 0.30
N ILE A 149 -8.32 26.77 0.05
CA ILE A 149 -7.61 25.81 0.91
C ILE A 149 -6.65 26.54 1.85
N ARG A 150 -6.75 26.24 3.15
CA ARG A 150 -5.72 26.54 4.14
C ARG A 150 -5.11 25.24 4.66
N PHE A 151 -3.83 25.00 4.38
CA PHE A 151 -3.16 23.80 4.88
C PHE A 151 -2.77 23.92 6.36
N ILE A 152 -3.06 22.88 7.14
CA ILE A 152 -2.66 22.73 8.53
C ILE A 152 -1.83 21.44 8.66
N GLU A 153 -0.78 21.49 9.45
CA GLU A 153 0.07 20.33 9.72
C GLU A 153 -0.08 19.91 11.18
N PRO A 154 -0.17 18.60 11.48
CA PRO A 154 -0.10 18.10 12.85
C PRO A 154 1.28 18.37 13.46
N PRO A 155 1.38 18.39 14.81
CA PRO A 155 2.66 18.50 15.50
C PRO A 155 3.66 17.43 15.00
N PRO A 156 4.97 17.74 14.99
CA PRO A 156 6.01 16.81 14.56
C PRO A 156 5.94 15.49 15.33
N GLY A 157 5.95 14.36 14.62
CA GLY A 157 5.90 13.02 15.21
C GLY A 157 4.50 12.43 15.36
N GLU A 158 3.42 13.23 15.33
CA GLU A 158 2.07 12.72 15.54
C GLU A 158 1.36 12.27 14.23
N LEU A 159 1.76 12.82 13.08
CA LEU A 159 1.33 12.42 11.72
C LEU A 159 -0.17 12.06 11.61
N TRP A 160 -0.51 10.80 11.32
CA TRP A 160 -1.89 10.32 11.17
C TRP A 160 -2.70 10.36 12.47
N GLY A 161 -2.05 10.27 13.63
CA GLY A 161 -2.68 10.24 14.94
C GLY A 161 -2.83 8.84 15.53
N GLU A 162 -2.50 8.73 16.81
CA GLU A 162 -2.57 7.55 17.65
C GLU A 162 -3.43 7.84 18.88
N LEU A 163 -3.99 6.77 19.44
CA LEU A 163 -4.72 6.86 20.68
C LEU A 163 -3.71 6.93 21.83
N THR A 164 -3.65 8.06 22.51
CA THR A 164 -2.80 8.22 23.69
C THR A 164 -3.35 7.42 24.87
N SER A 165 -2.51 7.16 25.88
CA SER A 165 -2.91 6.49 27.13
C SER A 165 -4.06 7.20 27.86
N ASN A 166 -4.20 8.51 27.66
CA ASN A 166 -5.25 9.34 28.23
C ASN A 166 -6.60 9.21 27.49
N GLY A 167 -6.69 8.34 26.47
CA GLY A 167 -7.91 8.11 25.70
C GLY A 167 -8.21 9.19 24.65
N THR A 168 -7.32 10.17 24.46
CA THR A 168 -7.43 11.22 23.44
C THR A 168 -6.61 10.88 22.21
N TRP A 169 -7.03 11.41 21.05
CA TRP A 169 -6.30 11.26 19.79
C TRP A 169 -5.35 12.43 19.58
N ASN A 170 -4.13 12.13 19.12
CA ASN A 170 -3.17 13.13 18.66
C ASN A 170 -3.13 13.17 17.11
N GLY A 171 -2.22 13.96 16.54
CA GLY A 171 -2.00 14.04 15.09
C GLY A 171 -3.22 14.49 14.30
N MET A 172 -3.36 13.99 13.08
CA MET A 172 -4.47 14.32 12.20
C MET A 172 -5.84 13.95 12.80
N VAL A 173 -5.99 12.76 13.39
CA VAL A 173 -7.25 12.37 14.06
C VAL A 173 -7.57 13.31 15.23
N GLY A 174 -6.55 13.74 15.99
CA GLY A 174 -6.69 14.70 17.06
C GLY A 174 -7.16 16.07 16.58
N LEU A 175 -6.65 16.54 15.44
CA LEU A 175 -7.10 17.78 14.80
C LEU A 175 -8.57 17.71 14.37
N PHE A 176 -9.05 16.55 13.90
CA PHE A 176 -10.48 16.35 13.64
C PHE A 176 -11.31 16.25 14.91
N ALA A 177 -10.80 15.60 15.96
CA ALA A 177 -11.49 15.48 17.23
C ALA A 177 -11.68 16.85 17.93
N ARG A 178 -10.72 17.76 17.76
CA ARG A 178 -10.80 19.17 18.22
C ARG A 178 -11.47 20.11 17.20
N GLU A 179 -11.90 19.56 16.07
CA GLU A 179 -12.54 20.26 14.96
C GLU A 179 -11.73 21.49 14.48
N GLU A 180 -10.40 21.35 14.50
CA GLU A 180 -9.41 22.31 13.98
C GLU A 180 -9.11 22.07 12.48
N GLY A 181 -9.41 20.87 11.99
CA GLY A 181 -9.29 20.48 10.59
C GLY A 181 -10.65 20.12 9.98
N ASP A 182 -10.87 20.51 8.74
CA ASP A 182 -12.12 20.26 8.01
C ASP A 182 -11.99 19.06 7.04
N ILE A 183 -10.84 18.94 6.36
CA ILE A 183 -10.60 17.87 5.37
C ILE A 183 -9.21 17.26 5.61
N GLY A 184 -9.12 15.93 5.59
CA GLY A 184 -7.86 15.19 5.74
C GLY A 184 -7.32 14.63 4.43
N VAL A 185 -6.08 14.99 4.08
CA VAL A 185 -5.45 14.58 2.83
C VAL A 185 -4.00 14.15 3.09
N ALA A 186 -3.78 12.88 3.45
CA ALA A 186 -2.43 12.34 3.75
C ALA A 186 -2.36 10.79 3.72
N ASN A 187 -2.54 10.16 2.55
CA ASN A 187 -2.53 8.69 2.35
C ASN A 187 -3.22 7.91 3.49
N LEU A 188 -4.54 8.10 3.62
CA LEU A 188 -5.31 7.56 4.73
C LEU A 188 -5.89 6.19 4.36
N PHE A 189 -5.60 5.19 5.20
CA PHE A 189 -6.26 3.89 5.12
C PHE A 189 -7.62 3.93 5.82
N ILE A 190 -8.66 3.50 5.11
CA ILE A 190 -9.99 3.31 5.70
C ILE A 190 -9.90 2.13 6.68
N THR A 191 -9.97 2.43 7.98
CA THR A 191 -10.00 1.41 9.02
C THR A 191 -11.22 1.54 9.92
N ALA A 192 -11.80 0.40 10.29
CA ALA A 192 -12.81 0.31 11.34
C ALA A 192 -12.17 0.10 12.73
N LEU A 193 -10.86 -0.19 12.79
CA LEU A 193 -10.14 -0.50 14.02
C LEU A 193 -9.69 0.78 14.73
N GLY A 194 -9.52 0.68 16.05
CA GLY A 194 -9.07 1.78 16.91
C GLY A 194 -10.15 2.83 17.23
N GLY A 195 -11.31 2.85 16.58
CA GLY A 195 -12.36 3.84 16.90
C GLY A 195 -12.15 5.22 16.27
N ARG A 196 -11.24 5.35 15.30
CA ARG A 196 -11.02 6.58 14.50
C ARG A 196 -12.31 7.07 13.83
N ARG A 197 -13.18 6.15 13.40
CA ARG A 197 -14.48 6.45 12.77
C ARG A 197 -15.44 7.26 13.65
N LYS A 198 -15.15 7.39 14.96
CA LYS A 198 -15.92 8.29 15.85
C LYS A 198 -15.62 9.77 15.61
N PHE A 199 -14.44 10.09 15.08
CA PHE A 199 -13.94 11.46 14.94
C PHE A 199 -13.76 11.90 13.48
N GLN A 200 -13.75 10.96 12.54
CA GLN A 200 -13.63 11.25 11.11
C GLN A 200 -14.51 10.32 10.28
N GLU A 201 -15.00 10.85 9.15
CA GLU A 201 -15.67 10.10 8.10
C GLU A 201 -14.76 10.01 6.87
N TYR A 202 -14.90 8.92 6.11
CA TYR A 202 -14.10 8.69 4.90
C TYR A 202 -14.95 8.91 3.67
N THR A 203 -14.35 9.50 2.64
CA THR A 203 -14.91 9.50 1.28
C THR A 203 -14.84 8.08 0.68
N PHE A 204 -15.38 7.92 -0.53
CA PHE A 204 -15.07 6.74 -1.31
C PHE A 204 -13.55 6.66 -1.57
N PRO A 205 -12.97 5.45 -1.49
CA PRO A 205 -11.54 5.27 -1.74
C PRO A 205 -11.23 5.60 -3.19
N TYR A 206 -10.21 6.42 -3.42
CA TYR A 206 -9.72 6.77 -4.76
C TYR A 206 -8.53 5.90 -5.21
N GLY A 207 -8.03 5.04 -4.33
CA GLY A 207 -6.91 4.16 -4.60
C GLY A 207 -6.91 2.93 -3.69
N GLN A 208 -6.18 1.91 -4.10
CA GLN A 208 -5.97 0.69 -3.33
C GLN A 208 -4.47 0.47 -3.19
N GLU A 209 -4.03 0.28 -1.94
CA GLU A 209 -2.65 -0.02 -1.59
C GLU A 209 -2.63 -1.29 -0.72
N SER A 210 -1.63 -2.14 -0.95
CA SER A 210 -1.43 -3.39 -0.21
C SER A 210 -0.19 -3.27 0.67
N THR A 211 -0.33 -3.60 1.95
CA THR A 211 0.82 -3.65 2.86
C THR A 211 1.76 -4.79 2.48
N CYS A 212 3.05 -4.50 2.39
CA CYS A 212 4.10 -5.49 2.14
C CYS A 212 5.24 -5.35 3.16
N PHE A 213 6.01 -6.42 3.32
CA PHE A 213 7.25 -6.41 4.10
C PHE A 213 8.42 -6.15 3.18
N LEU A 214 9.31 -5.25 3.59
CA LEU A 214 10.55 -4.98 2.89
C LEU A 214 11.70 -5.66 3.64
N ILE A 215 12.39 -6.56 2.96
CA ILE A 215 13.56 -7.26 3.47
C ILE A 215 14.80 -6.82 2.69
N ARG A 216 15.96 -6.85 3.36
CA ARG A 216 17.22 -6.61 2.68
C ARG A 216 17.47 -7.73 1.67
N ARG A 217 17.78 -7.36 0.43
CA ARG A 217 18.19 -8.31 -0.61
C ARG A 217 19.42 -9.08 -0.14
N GLY A 218 19.36 -10.41 -0.22
CA GLY A 218 20.50 -11.28 0.10
C GLY A 218 21.69 -11.01 -0.81
N ALA A 219 22.89 -11.36 -0.35
CA ALA A 219 24.08 -11.34 -1.20
C ALA A 219 23.90 -12.34 -2.36
N GLY A 220 24.41 -11.99 -3.54
CA GLY A 220 24.47 -12.90 -4.68
C GLY A 220 25.29 -14.15 -4.34
N LEU A 221 25.02 -15.24 -5.06
CA LEU A 221 25.77 -16.48 -4.89
C LEU A 221 27.28 -16.27 -5.17
N PRO A 222 28.19 -16.93 -4.43
CA PRO A 222 29.61 -16.90 -4.73
C PRO A 222 29.92 -17.31 -6.17
N ARG A 223 30.84 -16.60 -6.83
CA ARG A 223 31.21 -16.82 -8.25
C ARG A 223 31.75 -18.22 -8.59
N TRP A 224 32.19 -19.00 -7.60
CA TRP A 224 32.63 -20.38 -7.87
C TRP A 224 31.42 -21.33 -7.97
N GLN A 225 30.31 -21.04 -7.27
CA GLN A 225 29.10 -21.85 -7.33
C GLN A 225 28.43 -21.75 -8.70
N SER A 226 28.58 -20.63 -9.41
CA SER A 226 28.06 -20.49 -10.78
C SER A 226 28.68 -21.46 -11.78
N LEU A 227 29.81 -22.09 -11.46
CA LEU A 227 30.41 -23.13 -12.32
C LEU A 227 29.74 -24.50 -12.15
N ALA A 228 29.16 -24.78 -10.98
CA ALA A 228 28.53 -26.07 -10.66
C ALA A 228 27.01 -26.08 -10.91
N LEU A 229 26.36 -24.92 -10.83
CA LEU A 229 24.92 -24.75 -11.02
C LEU A 229 24.36 -24.89 -12.46
N PRO A 230 25.14 -24.88 -13.57
CA PRO A 230 24.59 -25.04 -14.92
C PRO A 230 23.91 -26.40 -15.16
N PHE A 231 24.27 -27.42 -14.37
CA PHE A 231 23.67 -28.74 -14.40
C PHE A 231 23.12 -29.13 -13.04
N ALA A 232 22.00 -29.86 -13.05
CA ALA A 232 21.44 -30.47 -11.86
C ALA A 232 22.37 -31.55 -11.30
N GLN A 233 22.24 -31.86 -10.01
CA GLN A 233 23.03 -32.91 -9.36
C GLN A 233 22.90 -34.25 -10.09
N ASP A 234 21.70 -34.62 -10.52
CA ASP A 234 21.44 -35.85 -11.27
C ASP A 234 22.21 -35.90 -12.60
N THR A 235 22.30 -34.77 -13.30
CA THR A 235 23.05 -34.65 -14.56
C THR A 235 24.55 -34.78 -14.32
N TRP A 236 25.08 -34.15 -13.27
CA TRP A 236 26.49 -34.31 -12.88
C TRP A 236 26.83 -35.76 -12.55
N LEU A 237 25.97 -36.45 -11.80
CA LEU A 237 26.14 -37.86 -11.48
C LEU A 237 26.12 -38.72 -12.76
N ALA A 238 25.21 -38.45 -13.69
CA ALA A 238 25.16 -39.16 -14.97
C ALA A 238 26.43 -38.95 -15.81
N VAL A 239 26.94 -37.72 -15.90
CA VAL A 239 28.20 -37.42 -16.62
C VAL A 239 29.39 -38.13 -15.97
N LEU A 240 29.48 -38.11 -14.64
CA LEU A 240 30.54 -38.83 -13.91
C LEU A 240 30.45 -40.35 -14.13
N LEU A 241 29.25 -40.91 -14.08
CA LEU A 241 29.02 -42.33 -14.31
C LEU A 241 29.43 -42.73 -15.73
N VAL A 242 29.05 -41.96 -16.74
CA VAL A 242 29.45 -42.21 -18.13
C VAL A 242 30.98 -42.10 -18.27
N ALA A 243 31.59 -41.06 -17.70
CA ALA A 243 33.05 -40.90 -17.74
C ALA A 243 33.81 -42.08 -17.12
N LEU A 244 33.28 -42.67 -16.05
CA LEU A 244 33.86 -43.84 -15.38
C LEU A 244 33.63 -45.16 -16.14
N LEU A 245 32.48 -45.33 -16.79
CA LEU A 245 32.11 -46.59 -17.47
C LEU A 245 32.66 -46.70 -18.90
N VAL A 246 32.77 -45.60 -19.64
CA VAL A 246 33.21 -45.62 -21.05
C VAL A 246 34.64 -46.13 -21.18
N GLY A 247 35.54 -45.82 -20.24
CA GLY A 247 36.92 -46.31 -20.23
C GLY A 247 37.05 -47.84 -20.18
N PRO A 248 36.46 -48.50 -19.17
CA PRO A 248 36.35 -49.96 -19.10
C PRO A 248 35.68 -50.59 -20.32
N VAL A 249 34.57 -50.02 -20.80
CA VAL A 249 33.86 -50.52 -21.99
C VAL A 249 34.76 -50.45 -23.22
N LEU A 250 35.45 -49.32 -23.42
CA LEU A 250 36.40 -49.16 -24.52
C LEU A 250 37.56 -50.15 -24.41
N TYR A 251 38.07 -50.41 -23.21
CA TYR A 251 39.11 -51.40 -22.97
C TYR A 251 38.67 -52.81 -23.38
N VAL A 252 37.47 -53.24 -22.99
CA VAL A 252 36.92 -54.56 -23.36
C VAL A 252 36.71 -54.66 -24.87
N LEU A 253 36.15 -53.63 -25.50
CA LEU A 253 35.90 -53.62 -26.95
C LEU A 253 37.18 -53.60 -27.80
N SER A 254 38.30 -53.14 -27.23
CA SER A 254 39.59 -53.04 -27.93
C SER A 254 40.54 -54.23 -27.70
N GLN A 255 40.28 -55.09 -26.70
CA GLN A 255 41.05 -56.31 -26.46
C GLN A 255 41.29 -57.19 -27.72
N PRO A 256 40.27 -57.45 -28.57
CA PRO A 256 40.45 -58.30 -29.74
C PRO A 256 41.37 -57.70 -30.82
N GLN A 257 41.63 -56.39 -30.78
CA GLN A 257 42.53 -55.71 -31.70
C GLN A 257 43.99 -55.77 -31.23
N VAL A 258 44.21 -55.69 -29.91
CA VAL A 258 45.54 -55.78 -29.30
C VAL A 258 46.18 -57.16 -29.57
N THR A 259 45.39 -58.23 -29.55
CA THR A 259 45.82 -59.59 -29.90
C THR A 259 46.14 -59.77 -31.39
N SER A 260 45.62 -58.91 -32.26
CA SER A 260 45.84 -58.96 -33.72
C SER A 260 47.09 -58.20 -34.17
N GLY A 261 47.87 -57.63 -33.25
CA GLY A 261 49.09 -56.88 -33.56
C GLY A 261 48.85 -55.44 -34.06
N GLU A 262 47.59 -55.02 -34.15
CA GLU A 262 47.20 -53.68 -34.57
C GLU A 262 47.40 -52.68 -33.42
N LYS A 263 48.41 -51.82 -33.54
CA LYS A 263 48.63 -50.72 -32.61
C LYS A 263 47.60 -49.64 -32.90
N LEU A 264 46.58 -49.42 -32.07
CA LEU A 264 46.11 -48.04 -31.82
C LEU A 264 45.21 -47.86 -30.59
N ALA A 265 44.23 -48.70 -30.27
CA ALA A 265 43.33 -48.50 -29.11
C ALA A 265 43.42 -49.67 -28.12
N GLY A 266 43.42 -49.40 -26.81
CA GLY A 266 43.21 -50.47 -25.82
C GLY A 266 44.43 -51.17 -25.22
N ARG A 267 45.66 -50.73 -25.51
CA ARG A 267 46.88 -51.45 -25.10
C ARG A 267 46.97 -51.70 -23.57
N SER A 268 46.32 -50.85 -22.78
CA SER A 268 46.20 -51.01 -21.33
C SER A 268 44.87 -50.40 -20.85
N PHE A 269 44.36 -50.89 -19.73
CA PHE A 269 43.19 -50.33 -19.06
C PHE A 269 43.40 -48.84 -18.75
N ALA A 270 44.57 -48.50 -18.20
CA ALA A 270 44.94 -47.12 -17.88
C ALA A 270 44.99 -46.21 -19.12
N PHE A 271 45.44 -46.74 -20.26
CA PHE A 271 45.44 -45.99 -21.50
C PHE A 271 44.02 -45.73 -22.00
N SER A 272 43.14 -46.71 -21.88
CA SER A 272 41.75 -46.60 -22.34
C SER A 272 40.96 -45.60 -21.49
N THR A 273 41.14 -45.63 -20.17
CA THR A 273 40.50 -44.67 -19.24
C THR A 273 41.04 -43.25 -19.42
N LEU A 274 42.35 -43.07 -19.57
CA LEU A 274 42.96 -41.76 -19.85
C LEU A 274 42.54 -41.21 -21.21
N TYR A 275 42.44 -42.08 -22.23
CA TYR A 275 41.93 -41.69 -23.53
C TYR A 275 40.49 -41.19 -23.43
N THR A 276 39.60 -41.93 -22.74
CA THR A 276 38.22 -41.49 -22.57
C THR A 276 38.13 -40.19 -21.78
N PHE A 277 38.96 -39.99 -20.76
CA PHE A 277 39.04 -38.73 -20.04
C PHE A 277 39.49 -37.57 -20.96
N ALA A 278 40.50 -37.80 -21.80
CA ALA A 278 40.94 -36.81 -22.79
C ALA A 278 39.85 -36.48 -23.82
N VAL A 279 39.03 -37.46 -24.23
CA VAL A 279 37.86 -37.24 -25.10
C VAL A 279 36.85 -36.30 -24.42
N HIS A 280 36.52 -36.52 -23.14
CA HIS A 280 35.61 -35.64 -22.38
C HIS A 280 36.14 -34.20 -22.25
N LEU A 281 37.46 -34.05 -22.12
CA LEU A 281 38.12 -32.74 -22.10
C LEU A 281 38.27 -32.10 -23.49
N ARG A 282 37.71 -32.69 -24.56
CA ARG A 282 37.88 -32.28 -25.96
C ARG A 282 39.35 -32.21 -26.41
N ASN A 283 40.24 -32.96 -25.74
CA ASN A 283 41.69 -32.96 -25.92
C ASN A 283 42.22 -34.35 -26.32
N SER A 284 41.40 -35.16 -26.98
CA SER A 284 41.81 -36.49 -27.47
C SER A 284 42.65 -36.40 -28.73
N ARG A 285 43.70 -37.21 -28.83
CA ARG A 285 44.36 -37.47 -30.12
C ARG A 285 43.41 -38.23 -31.06
N PRO A 286 43.43 -37.95 -32.36
CA PRO A 286 42.63 -38.70 -33.33
C PRO A 286 43.14 -40.14 -33.37
N LEU A 287 42.39 -41.02 -32.73
CA LEU A 287 42.61 -42.45 -32.78
C LEU A 287 41.54 -43.02 -33.71
N LEU A 288 41.94 -43.56 -34.85
CA LEU A 288 41.02 -44.14 -35.83
C LEU A 288 41.02 -45.66 -35.65
N PRO A 289 39.97 -46.25 -35.04
CA PRO A 289 39.86 -47.69 -34.95
C PRO A 289 39.73 -48.30 -36.34
N LEU A 290 40.35 -49.46 -36.57
CA LEU A 290 40.21 -50.19 -37.84
C LEU A 290 38.87 -50.95 -37.96
N ARG A 291 38.23 -51.30 -36.83
CA ARG A 291 36.94 -52.01 -36.78
C ARG A 291 35.75 -51.07 -36.79
N THR A 292 34.76 -51.35 -37.63
CA THR A 292 33.51 -50.57 -37.79
C THR A 292 32.74 -50.40 -36.47
N SER A 293 32.64 -51.44 -35.64
CA SER A 293 31.92 -51.35 -34.36
C SER A 293 32.55 -50.35 -33.38
N LEU A 294 33.88 -50.30 -33.32
CA LEU A 294 34.62 -49.38 -32.47
C LEU A 294 34.59 -47.95 -33.03
N GLN A 295 34.59 -47.80 -34.36
CA GLN A 295 34.37 -46.51 -35.03
C GLN A 295 33.00 -45.93 -34.68
N VAL A 296 31.93 -46.74 -34.75
CA VAL A 296 30.58 -46.31 -34.38
C VAL A 296 30.53 -45.91 -32.91
N PHE A 297 31.11 -46.70 -32.01
CA PHE A 297 31.15 -46.37 -30.58
C PHE A 297 31.88 -45.05 -30.29
N VAL A 298 33.07 -44.85 -30.89
CA VAL A 298 33.85 -43.61 -30.73
C VAL A 298 33.12 -42.41 -31.36
N ALA A 299 32.43 -42.59 -32.48
CA ALA A 299 31.63 -41.54 -33.10
C ALA A 299 30.47 -41.10 -32.19
N PHE A 300 29.72 -42.05 -31.60
CA PHE A 300 28.69 -41.73 -30.61
C PHE A 300 29.26 -41.06 -29.36
N LEU A 301 30.44 -41.49 -28.91
CA LEU A 301 31.13 -40.85 -27.78
C LEU A 301 31.49 -39.39 -28.10
N TRP A 302 31.96 -39.09 -29.31
CA TRP A 302 32.23 -37.72 -29.75
C TRP A 302 30.97 -36.87 -29.79
N VAL A 303 29.89 -37.38 -30.37
CA VAL A 303 28.60 -36.67 -30.40
C VAL A 303 28.10 -36.40 -28.98
N TYR A 304 28.19 -37.38 -28.07
CA TYR A 304 27.84 -37.20 -26.66
C TYR A 304 28.65 -36.08 -26.01
N VAL A 305 29.98 -36.08 -26.15
CA VAL A 305 30.83 -35.06 -25.53
C VAL A 305 30.53 -33.67 -26.10
N ILE A 306 30.30 -33.56 -27.41
CA ILE A 306 29.92 -32.28 -28.03
C ILE A 306 28.61 -31.79 -27.42
N ILE A 307 27.57 -32.62 -27.38
CA ILE A 307 26.27 -32.24 -26.82
C ILE A 307 26.41 -31.77 -25.36
N VAL A 308 27.10 -32.53 -24.52
CA VAL A 308 27.25 -32.19 -23.09
C VAL A 308 28.06 -30.91 -22.89
N THR A 309 29.17 -30.74 -23.62
CA THR A 309 30.03 -29.57 -23.47
C THR A 309 29.39 -28.29 -24.00
N GLU A 310 28.69 -28.36 -25.13
CA GLU A 310 27.95 -27.21 -25.67
C GLU A 310 26.75 -26.85 -24.78
N ALA A 311 26.02 -27.84 -24.26
CA ALA A 311 24.95 -27.58 -23.29
C ALA A 311 25.46 -26.96 -21.98
N TYR A 312 26.60 -27.43 -21.48
CA TYR A 312 27.25 -26.85 -20.30
C TYR A 312 27.66 -25.39 -20.57
N SER A 313 28.34 -25.15 -21.71
CA SER A 313 28.80 -23.82 -22.10
C SER A 313 27.63 -22.85 -22.26
N ALA A 314 26.57 -23.25 -22.96
CA ALA A 314 25.37 -22.43 -23.15
C ALA A 314 24.70 -22.09 -21.81
N ASN A 315 24.52 -23.08 -20.93
CA ASN A 315 23.91 -22.88 -19.63
C ASN A 315 24.79 -22.03 -18.71
N LEU A 316 26.11 -22.20 -18.77
CA LEU A 316 27.06 -21.38 -18.02
C LEU A 316 27.01 -19.92 -18.48
N THR A 317 27.01 -19.66 -19.79
CA THR A 317 26.85 -18.31 -20.33
C THR A 317 25.54 -17.68 -19.85
N ALA A 318 24.42 -18.40 -19.95
CA ALA A 318 23.14 -17.93 -19.43
C ALA A 318 23.21 -17.62 -17.93
N PHE A 319 23.86 -18.48 -17.15
CA PHE A 319 24.02 -18.31 -15.70
C PHE A 319 24.89 -17.10 -15.33
N LEU A 320 25.91 -16.78 -16.13
CA LEU A 320 26.79 -15.63 -15.91
C LEU A 320 26.17 -14.30 -16.33
N THR A 321 25.20 -14.32 -17.25
CA THR A 321 24.52 -13.09 -17.69
C THR A 321 23.51 -12.55 -16.68
N VAL A 322 22.93 -13.41 -15.84
CA VAL A 322 21.91 -13.03 -14.86
C VAL A 322 22.40 -13.35 -13.46
N GLU A 323 22.57 -12.31 -12.64
CA GLU A 323 22.88 -12.49 -11.22
C GLU A 323 21.69 -13.16 -10.51
N ARG A 324 21.85 -14.44 -10.19
CA ARG A 324 20.89 -15.14 -9.34
C ARG A 324 21.12 -14.76 -7.89
N VAL A 325 20.11 -14.11 -7.33
CA VAL A 325 20.02 -13.88 -5.90
C VAL A 325 19.17 -15.01 -5.32
N PRO A 326 19.59 -15.62 -4.19
CA PRO A 326 18.79 -16.65 -3.55
C PRO A 326 17.38 -16.14 -3.27
N GLU A 327 16.38 -17.02 -3.38
CA GLU A 327 15.01 -16.66 -3.07
C GLU A 327 14.93 -16.12 -1.65
N GLY A 328 14.39 -14.91 -1.52
CA GLY A 328 14.14 -14.28 -0.24
C GLY A 328 12.91 -14.86 0.43
N ILE A 329 12.58 -14.31 1.59
CA ILE A 329 11.35 -14.62 2.31
C ILE A 329 10.16 -14.05 1.53
N ASN A 330 9.29 -14.92 1.04
CA ASN A 330 8.13 -14.55 0.24
C ASN A 330 6.81 -14.79 0.99
N THR A 331 6.82 -15.58 2.06
CA THR A 331 5.61 -15.89 2.83
C THR A 331 5.69 -15.41 4.28
N LEU A 332 4.54 -15.12 4.89
CA LEU A 332 4.45 -14.80 6.32
C LEU A 332 4.94 -15.95 7.21
N LYS A 333 4.80 -17.20 6.72
CA LYS A 333 5.28 -18.39 7.42
C LYS A 333 6.81 -18.42 7.46
N GLU A 334 7.46 -18.18 6.32
CA GLU A 334 8.91 -18.05 6.25
C GLU A 334 9.42 -16.87 7.09
N LEU A 335 8.70 -15.74 7.07
CA LEU A 335 9.05 -14.58 7.91
C LEU A 335 8.97 -14.94 9.39
N TYR A 336 7.94 -15.67 9.81
CA TYR A 336 7.81 -16.13 11.19
C TYR A 336 8.91 -17.12 11.59
N GLN A 337 9.27 -18.05 10.69
CA GLN A 337 10.33 -19.02 10.94
C GLN A 337 11.73 -18.39 10.92
N SER A 338 11.87 -17.23 10.27
CA SER A 338 13.12 -16.48 10.27
C SER A 338 13.38 -15.77 11.61
N SER A 339 14.65 -15.53 11.91
CA SER A 339 15.08 -14.76 13.09
C SER A 339 15.05 -13.24 12.87
N PHE A 340 14.34 -12.75 11.85
CA PHE A 340 14.31 -11.31 11.54
C PHE A 340 13.39 -10.55 12.50
N THR A 341 13.89 -9.42 13.01
CA THR A 341 13.07 -8.45 13.75
C THR A 341 12.27 -7.59 12.78
N VAL A 342 10.97 -7.46 13.03
CA VAL A 342 10.08 -6.66 12.19
C VAL A 342 9.92 -5.26 12.78
N TYR A 343 10.15 -4.24 11.96
CA TYR A 343 9.98 -2.83 12.32
C TYR A 343 8.81 -2.23 11.54
N ALA A 344 8.03 -1.37 12.18
CA ALA A 344 7.01 -0.55 11.52
C ALA A 344 6.95 0.85 12.15
N GLN A 345 6.51 1.82 11.35
CA GLN A 345 6.25 3.17 11.80
C GLN A 345 4.92 3.22 12.56
N GLY A 346 5.00 3.40 13.87
CA GLY A 346 3.85 3.46 14.77
C GLY A 346 3.10 2.12 14.96
N PRO A 347 2.09 2.09 15.83
CA PRO A 347 1.34 0.89 16.20
C PRO A 347 0.25 0.53 15.21
N PHE A 348 0.00 1.35 14.19
CA PHE A 348 -1.09 1.13 13.23
C PHE A 348 -0.97 -0.24 12.55
N PHE A 349 0.17 -0.56 11.94
CA PHE A 349 0.34 -1.84 11.23
C PHE A 349 0.37 -3.03 12.18
N GLY A 350 1.04 -2.90 13.34
CA GLY A 350 1.05 -3.94 14.38
C GLY A 350 -0.35 -4.31 14.86
N ASN A 351 -1.19 -3.29 15.14
CA ASN A 351 -2.58 -3.50 15.57
C ASN A 351 -3.44 -4.14 14.48
N ASN A 352 -3.27 -3.74 13.21
CA ASN A 352 -4.00 -4.36 12.10
C ASN A 352 -3.58 -5.83 11.89
N LEU A 353 -2.29 -6.16 12.05
CA LEU A 353 -1.80 -7.54 11.96
C LEU A 353 -2.30 -8.40 13.13
N ALA A 354 -2.35 -7.83 14.35
CA ALA A 354 -2.91 -8.51 15.53
C ALA A 354 -4.41 -8.83 15.36
N ALA A 355 -5.14 -7.98 14.63
CA ALA A 355 -6.54 -8.15 14.30
C ALA A 355 -6.79 -8.98 13.02
N ALA A 356 -5.72 -9.39 12.30
CA ALA A 356 -5.86 -10.15 11.06
C ALA A 356 -6.43 -11.55 11.32
N LYS A 357 -7.22 -12.07 10.37
CA LYS A 357 -7.74 -13.44 10.43
C LYS A 357 -6.64 -14.50 10.28
N ASN A 358 -5.56 -14.18 9.59
CA ASN A 358 -4.44 -15.09 9.35
C ASN A 358 -3.61 -15.25 10.64
N GLU A 359 -3.43 -16.49 11.09
CA GLU A 359 -2.68 -16.82 12.29
C GLU A 359 -1.22 -16.34 12.21
N HIS A 360 -0.54 -16.55 11.07
CA HIS A 360 0.85 -16.14 10.90
C HIS A 360 1.01 -14.62 10.98
N ALA A 361 0.04 -13.86 10.46
CA ALA A 361 0.04 -12.40 10.58
C ALA A 361 -0.06 -11.95 12.05
N ARG A 362 -0.89 -12.63 12.85
CA ARG A 362 -1.04 -12.35 14.30
C ARG A 362 0.20 -12.71 15.11
N ILE A 363 0.95 -13.72 14.69
CA ILE A 363 2.17 -14.10 15.39
C ILE A 363 3.29 -13.10 15.08
N VAL A 364 3.41 -12.70 13.81
CA VAL A 364 4.35 -11.65 13.37
C VAL A 364 4.02 -10.29 14.00
N SER A 365 2.81 -10.08 14.52
CA SER A 365 2.41 -8.85 15.23
C SER A 365 3.00 -8.69 16.65
N LYS A 366 3.60 -9.73 17.24
CA LYS A 366 4.11 -9.70 18.62
C LYS A 366 5.51 -9.08 18.79
N PRO A 367 6.49 -9.29 17.89
CA PRO A 367 7.84 -8.73 18.02
C PRO A 367 8.02 -7.28 17.53
N TYR A 368 6.95 -6.49 17.39
CA TYR A 368 7.07 -5.11 16.92
C TYR A 368 7.73 -4.22 17.98
N ASN A 369 8.97 -3.80 17.71
CA ASN A 369 9.54 -2.63 18.35
C ASN A 369 9.02 -1.40 17.62
N TYR A 370 8.20 -0.61 18.30
CA TYR A 370 7.73 0.69 17.81
C TYR A 370 8.88 1.69 17.96
N SER A 371 9.39 2.18 16.84
CA SER A 371 10.41 3.25 16.79
C SER A 371 9.79 4.60 16.51
#